data_AF-A0A508YSL0-F1
#
_entry.id   AF-A0A508YSL0-F1
#
_cell.length_a   1.000
_cell.length_b   1.000
_cell.length_c   1.000
_cell.angle_alpha   90.00
_cell.angle_beta   90.00
_cell.angle_gamma   90.00
#
_symmetry.space_group_name_H-M   'P 1'
#
loop_
_entity.id
_entity.type
_entity.pdbx_description
1 polymer ?
#
loop_
_entity_poly.entity_id
_entity_poly.type
_entity_poly.pdbx_seq_one_letter_code
_entity_poly.pdbx_strand_id
1 'polypeptide(L)'
;MTTKTSNENPLDMDYSGIVKWANDYVEQEKSLGHILTMPAPMLLTTIYARMVVEGSITAGKWVKLACERHLKDLKRSEEDPNYPWTFDEEKAWRPIRFIEKKCHPSKGDFKRLVLQPWQHFFVGSIFGWVNKETGLRRFREALVFLGRKNGKLVSPF
;
A
#
# COMPACT_ATOMS: atom_id res chain seq x y z
N MET A 1 -10.73 13.22 18.64
CA MET A 1 -12.17 12.88 18.72
C MET A 1 -12.45 11.84 17.66
N THR A 2 -12.60 10.57 18.06
CA THR A 2 -12.91 9.46 17.16
C THR A 2 -14.36 9.57 16.73
N THR A 3 -14.60 10.15 15.57
CA THR A 3 -15.91 10.10 14.91
C THR A 3 -16.15 8.65 14.51
N LYS A 4 -16.87 7.92 15.37
CA LYS A 4 -17.48 6.65 15.01
C LYS A 4 -18.38 6.94 13.81
N THR A 5 -17.98 6.43 12.65
CA THR A 5 -18.81 6.40 11.44
C THR A 5 -20.19 5.92 11.88
N SER A 6 -21.23 6.71 11.58
CA SER A 6 -22.59 6.39 12.00
C SER A 6 -22.93 4.96 11.57
N ASN A 7 -23.55 4.20 12.47
CA ASN A 7 -23.95 2.79 12.24
C ASN A 7 -25.14 2.67 11.25
N GLU A 8 -25.46 3.76 10.56
CA GLU A 8 -26.56 3.87 9.60
C GLU A 8 -26.05 3.45 8.23
N ASN A 9 -26.82 2.60 7.54
CA ASN A 9 -26.49 2.13 6.22
C ASN A 9 -26.54 3.31 5.23
N PRO A 10 -25.44 3.64 4.53
CA PRO A 10 -25.39 4.79 3.62
C PRO A 10 -26.40 4.69 2.47
N LEU A 11 -26.89 3.50 2.17
CA LEU A 11 -27.88 3.25 1.12
C LEU A 11 -29.28 3.76 1.47
N ASP A 12 -29.56 3.99 2.75
CA ASP A 12 -30.86 4.45 3.24
C ASP A 12 -30.91 5.98 3.45
N MET A 13 -29.82 6.69 3.14
CA MET A 13 -29.67 8.14 3.34
C MET A 13 -30.12 8.96 2.11
N ASP A 14 -30.46 10.23 2.34
CA ASP A 14 -30.67 11.19 1.25
C ASP A 14 -29.33 11.59 0.59
N TYR A 15 -29.39 12.26 -0.57
CA TYR A 15 -28.17 12.66 -1.29
C TYR A 15 -27.23 13.51 -0.42
N SER A 16 -27.78 14.43 0.38
CA SER A 16 -26.98 15.29 1.27
C SER A 16 -26.31 14.47 2.38
N GLY A 17 -27.02 13.50 2.95
CA GLY A 17 -26.50 12.54 3.92
C GLY A 17 -25.39 11.66 3.34
N ILE A 18 -25.57 11.13 2.13
CA ILE A 18 -24.54 10.33 1.44
C ILE A 18 -23.26 11.15 1.22
N VAL A 19 -23.39 12.39 0.77
CA VAL A 19 -22.23 13.28 0.53
C VAL A 19 -21.49 13.56 1.84
N LYS A 20 -22.22 13.85 2.91
CA LYS A 20 -21.64 14.09 4.23
C LYS A 20 -20.92 12.85 4.76
N TRP A 21 -21.59 11.69 4.71
CA TRP A 21 -21.00 10.41 5.12
C TRP A 21 -19.72 10.10 4.34
N ALA A 22 -19.72 10.32 3.01
CA ALA A 22 -18.55 10.07 2.18
C ALA A 22 -17.38 10.99 2.53
N ASN A 23 -17.65 12.28 2.80
CA ASN A 23 -16.62 13.22 3.23
C ASN A 23 -16.06 12.85 4.61
N ASP A 24 -16.93 12.51 5.57
CA ASP A 24 -16.53 12.10 6.91
C ASP A 24 -15.69 10.82 6.87
N TYR A 25 -16.08 9.84 6.05
CA TYR A 25 -15.31 8.62 5.81
C TYR A 25 -13.92 8.92 5.23
N VAL A 26 -13.84 9.78 4.21
CA VAL A 26 -12.56 10.15 3.58
C VAL A 26 -11.65 10.87 4.58
N GLU A 27 -12.17 11.79 5.39
CA GLU A 27 -11.39 12.47 6.43
C GLU A 27 -10.95 11.50 7.54
N GLN A 28 -11.81 10.56 7.93
CA GLN A 28 -11.45 9.51 8.87
C GLN A 28 -10.30 8.66 8.32
N GLU A 29 -10.38 8.17 7.07
CA GLU A 29 -9.34 7.36 6.44
C GLU A 29 -8.02 8.11 6.25
N LYS A 30 -8.07 9.42 5.98
CA LYS A 30 -6.88 10.28 5.98
C LYS A 30 -6.27 10.39 7.38
N SER A 31 -7.11 10.55 8.41
CA SER A 31 -6.65 10.65 9.80
C SER A 31 -5.98 9.36 10.29
N LEU A 32 -6.47 8.21 9.82
CA LEU A 32 -5.92 6.88 10.10
C LEU A 32 -4.64 6.57 9.30
N GLY A 33 -4.28 7.41 8.32
CA GLY A 33 -3.13 7.20 7.44
C GLY A 33 -3.35 6.12 6.38
N HIS A 34 -4.58 5.66 6.18
CA HIS A 34 -4.94 4.73 5.11
C HIS A 34 -4.89 5.42 3.73
N ILE A 35 -5.20 6.72 3.71
CA ILE A 35 -5.07 7.58 2.54
C ILE A 35 -3.94 8.58 2.79
N LEU A 36 -2.91 8.52 1.95
CA LEU A 36 -1.78 9.43 2.04
C LEU A 36 -2.01 10.66 1.17
N THR A 37 -1.90 11.84 1.79
CA THR A 37 -1.90 13.15 1.13
C THR A 37 -0.48 13.67 0.89
N MET A 38 0.50 13.13 1.61
CA MET A 38 1.92 13.46 1.53
C MET A 38 2.76 12.18 1.40
N PRO A 39 3.93 12.24 0.73
CA PRO A 39 4.82 11.09 0.63
C PRO A 39 5.29 10.65 2.01
N ALA A 40 5.31 9.34 2.24
CA ALA A 40 5.72 8.78 3.52
C ALA A 40 7.25 8.94 3.72
N PRO A 41 7.72 9.32 4.92
CA PRO A 41 9.15 9.43 5.20
C PRO A 41 9.84 8.07 5.36
N MET A 42 9.08 6.97 5.38
CA MET A 42 9.54 5.60 5.58
C MET A 42 8.81 4.62 4.67
N LEU A 43 9.34 3.40 4.55
CA LEU A 43 8.71 2.33 3.80
C LEU A 43 7.50 1.75 4.54
N LEU A 44 6.31 1.86 3.94
CA LEU A 44 5.07 1.38 4.56
C LEU A 44 4.71 -0.08 4.25
N THR A 45 5.54 -0.81 3.50
CA THR A 45 5.26 -2.18 3.05
C THR A 45 4.89 -3.12 4.21
N THR A 46 5.75 -3.20 5.22
CA THR A 46 5.55 -4.09 6.38
C THR A 46 4.40 -3.61 7.25
N ILE A 47 4.24 -2.29 7.39
CA ILE A 47 3.17 -1.67 8.19
C ILE A 47 1.80 -1.97 7.56
N TYR A 48 1.67 -1.75 6.25
CA TYR A 48 0.45 -2.07 5.51
C TYR A 48 0.09 -3.55 5.60
N ALA A 49 1.09 -4.44 5.46
CA ALA A 49 0.87 -5.87 5.61
C ALA A 49 0.32 -6.24 7.00
N ARG A 50 0.83 -5.62 8.07
CA ARG A 50 0.29 -5.82 9.42
C ARG A 50 -1.14 -5.31 9.56
N MET A 51 -1.41 -4.08 9.11
CA MET A 51 -2.75 -3.48 9.18
C MET A 51 -3.81 -4.27 8.41
N VAL A 52 -3.45 -4.86 7.27
CA VAL A 52 -4.36 -5.69 6.47
C VAL A 52 -4.65 -7.03 7.15
N VAL A 53 -3.65 -7.65 7.78
CA VAL A 53 -3.80 -8.93 8.48
C VAL A 53 -4.57 -8.75 9.79
N GLU A 54 -4.35 -7.64 10.51
CA GLU A 54 -5.09 -7.26 11.70
C GLU A 54 -6.56 -6.92 11.40
N GLY A 55 -6.85 -6.45 10.18
CA GLY A 55 -8.19 -6.09 9.73
C GLY A 55 -8.49 -4.60 9.85
N SER A 56 -7.52 -3.78 10.28
CA SER A 56 -7.60 -2.31 10.29
C SER A 56 -7.84 -1.74 8.89
N ILE A 57 -7.25 -2.35 7.86
CA ILE A 57 -7.52 -2.04 6.46
C ILE A 57 -8.32 -3.19 5.84
N THR A 58 -9.52 -2.88 5.35
CA THR A 58 -10.34 -3.86 4.62
C THR A 58 -9.76 -4.11 3.23
N ALA A 59 -9.25 -5.32 3.01
CA ALA A 59 -8.71 -5.75 1.73
C ALA A 59 -9.32 -7.08 1.27
N GLY A 60 -9.28 -7.34 -0.04
CA GLY A 60 -9.75 -8.59 -0.62
C GLY A 60 -8.91 -9.81 -0.19
N LYS A 61 -9.49 -11.02 -0.34
CA LYS A 61 -8.87 -12.29 0.05
C LYS A 61 -7.43 -12.45 -0.43
N TRP A 62 -7.16 -12.15 -1.70
CA TRP A 62 -5.83 -12.31 -2.31
C TRP A 62 -4.80 -11.33 -1.77
N VAL A 63 -5.21 -10.10 -1.45
CA VAL A 63 -4.33 -9.09 -0.85
C VAL A 63 -3.97 -9.50 0.59
N LYS A 64 -4.95 -9.98 1.36
CA LYS A 64 -4.73 -10.52 2.72
C LYS A 64 -3.72 -11.66 2.69
N LEU A 65 -3.90 -12.66 1.81
CA LEU A 65 -2.97 -13.77 1.65
C LEU A 65 -1.56 -13.32 1.24
N ALA A 66 -1.45 -12.30 0.37
CA ALA A 66 -0.15 -11.74 0.00
C ALA A 66 0.55 -11.04 1.18
N CYS A 67 -0.20 -10.31 2.01
CA CYS A 67 0.29 -9.66 3.23
C CYS A 67 0.74 -10.70 4.27
N GLU A 68 -0.06 -11.74 4.49
CA GLU A 68 0.30 -12.85 5.37
C GLU A 68 1.57 -13.56 4.90
N ARG A 69 1.69 -13.82 3.60
CA ARG A 69 2.91 -14.41 3.01
C ARG A 69 4.12 -13.53 3.28
N HIS A 70 4.01 -12.22 3.06
CA HIS A 70 5.09 -11.27 3.33
C HIS A 70 5.55 -11.32 4.79
N LEU A 71 4.61 -11.33 5.75
CA LEU A 71 4.95 -11.42 7.18
C LEU A 71 5.54 -12.78 7.58
N LYS A 72 5.04 -13.88 6.99
CA LYS A 72 5.59 -15.22 7.21
C LYS A 72 7.01 -15.35 6.66
N ASP A 73 7.25 -14.83 5.45
CA ASP A 73 8.58 -14.81 4.84
C ASP A 73 9.56 -13.94 5.64
N LEU A 74 9.10 -12.83 6.23
CA LEU A 74 9.91 -11.99 7.13
C LEU A 74 10.37 -12.78 8.35
N LYS A 75 9.42 -13.38 9.09
CA LYS A 75 9.73 -14.22 10.25
C LYS A 75 10.67 -15.37 9.87
N ARG A 76 10.41 -16.05 8.75
CA ARG A 76 11.25 -17.14 8.26
C ARG A 76 12.67 -16.67 7.93
N SER A 77 12.82 -15.49 7.36
CA SER A 77 14.15 -14.92 7.07
C SER A 77 14.95 -14.61 8.34
N GLU A 78 14.27 -14.26 9.44
CA GLU A 78 14.87 -13.99 10.75
C GLU A 78 15.19 -15.29 11.51
N GLU A 79 14.29 -16.27 11.47
CA GLU A 79 14.39 -17.53 12.24
C GLU A 79 15.26 -18.60 11.57
N ASP A 80 15.27 -18.68 10.24
CA ASP A 80 15.96 -19.71 9.47
C ASP A 80 17.19 -19.12 8.74
N PRO A 81 18.42 -19.42 9.21
CA PRO A 81 19.64 -18.99 8.55
C PRO A 81 19.76 -19.50 7.12
N ASN A 82 19.18 -20.68 6.82
CA ASN A 82 19.22 -21.30 5.49
C ASN A 82 18.17 -20.73 4.53
N TYR A 83 17.25 -19.88 5.00
CA TYR A 83 16.30 -19.23 4.11
C TYR A 83 17.04 -18.24 3.19
N PRO A 84 17.01 -18.43 1.85
CA PRO A 84 17.90 -17.73 0.94
C PRO A 84 17.48 -16.28 0.64
N TRP A 85 16.30 -15.87 1.09
CA TRP A 85 15.73 -14.55 0.82
C TRP A 85 15.77 -13.68 2.06
N THR A 86 16.08 -12.39 1.89
CA THR A 86 16.00 -11.36 2.92
C THR A 86 15.22 -10.16 2.38
N PHE A 87 14.59 -9.42 3.28
CA PHE A 87 13.88 -8.19 2.94
C PHE A 87 14.79 -6.99 3.14
N ASP A 88 15.17 -6.34 2.04
CA ASP A 88 16.00 -5.14 2.01
C ASP A 88 15.11 -3.91 1.83
N GLU A 89 14.94 -3.16 2.93
CA GLU A 89 14.09 -1.97 2.97
C GLU A 89 14.60 -0.85 2.05
N GLU A 90 15.92 -0.69 1.92
CA GLU A 90 16.51 0.37 1.11
C GLU A 90 16.30 0.09 -0.39
N LYS A 91 16.43 -1.17 -0.81
CA LYS A 91 16.11 -1.60 -2.18
C LYS A 91 14.61 -1.47 -2.48
N ALA A 92 13.75 -1.77 -1.52
CA ALA A 92 12.31 -1.54 -1.65
C ALA A 92 11.95 -0.05 -1.76
N TRP A 93 12.65 0.81 -1.03
CA TRP A 93 12.34 2.23 -0.95
C TRP A 93 12.87 3.04 -2.14
N ARG A 94 13.98 2.61 -2.75
CA ARG A 94 14.56 3.25 -3.95
C ARG A 94 13.55 3.48 -5.10
N PRO A 95 12.77 2.48 -5.58
CA PRO A 95 11.79 2.70 -6.64
C PRO A 95 10.65 3.62 -6.20
N ILE A 96 10.20 3.53 -4.95
CA ILE A 96 9.15 4.40 -4.39
C ILE A 96 9.60 5.86 -4.43
N ARG A 97 10.78 6.16 -3.89
CA ARG A 97 11.37 7.52 -3.93
C ARG A 97 11.58 8.01 -5.36
N PHE A 98 11.92 7.13 -6.28
CA PHE A 98 12.06 7.49 -7.69
C PHE A 98 10.72 7.91 -8.29
N ILE A 99 9.67 7.13 -8.08
CA ILE A 99 8.32 7.42 -8.57
C ILE A 99 7.84 8.77 -8.02
N GLU A 100 7.89 8.96 -6.70
CA GLU A 100 7.35 10.18 -6.07
C GLU A 100 8.14 11.45 -6.43
N LYS A 101 9.45 11.33 -6.71
CA LYS A 101 10.30 12.48 -7.07
C LYS A 101 10.35 12.78 -8.57
N LYS A 102 10.27 11.75 -9.42
CA LYS A 102 10.56 11.89 -10.86
C LYS A 102 9.33 11.73 -11.74
N CYS A 103 8.34 10.94 -11.33
CA CYS A 103 7.13 10.75 -12.11
C CYS A 103 6.13 11.87 -11.83
N HIS A 104 5.94 12.74 -12.82
CA HIS A 104 4.93 13.79 -12.80
C HIS A 104 3.77 13.36 -13.72
N PRO A 105 2.51 13.43 -13.24
CA PRO A 105 1.36 13.19 -14.10
C PRO A 105 1.38 14.19 -15.26
N SER A 106 1.24 13.72 -16.50
CA SER A 106 1.18 14.59 -17.69
C SER A 106 -0.14 15.34 -17.83
N LYS A 107 -1.17 14.96 -17.06
CA LYS A 107 -2.49 15.59 -17.02
C LYS A 107 -2.91 15.91 -15.60
N GLY A 108 -3.18 17.18 -15.32
CA GLY A 108 -3.67 17.71 -14.04
C GLY A 108 -2.64 18.57 -13.29
N ASP A 109 -3.10 19.38 -12.35
CA ASP A 109 -2.29 20.32 -11.54
C ASP A 109 -1.47 19.65 -10.43
N PHE A 110 -1.32 18.32 -10.50
CA PHE A 110 -0.67 17.54 -9.46
C PHE A 110 0.84 17.56 -9.66
N LYS A 111 1.52 18.43 -8.90
CA LYS A 111 2.98 18.59 -8.94
C LYS A 111 3.76 17.36 -8.47
N ARG A 112 3.16 16.42 -7.72
CA ARG A 112 3.82 15.20 -7.20
C ARG A 112 2.85 14.04 -7.10
N LEU A 113 3.30 12.85 -7.46
CA LEU A 113 2.55 11.62 -7.26
C LEU A 113 2.84 11.09 -5.85
N VAL A 114 1.81 10.98 -5.01
CA VAL A 114 1.90 10.36 -3.68
C VAL A 114 1.45 8.92 -3.79
N LEU A 115 2.36 7.98 -3.54
CA LEU A 115 2.01 6.56 -3.56
C LEU A 115 1.16 6.22 -2.34
N GLN A 116 0.05 5.52 -2.55
CA GLN A 116 -0.79 5.06 -1.45
C GLN A 116 -0.14 3.88 -0.71
N PRO A 117 -0.55 3.54 0.53
CA PRO A 117 0.05 2.45 1.31
C PRO A 117 0.00 1.09 0.60
N TRP A 118 -1.10 0.78 -0.10
CA TRP A 118 -1.19 -0.43 -0.91
C TRP A 118 -0.22 -0.42 -2.09
N GLN A 119 0.12 0.76 -2.62
CA GLN A 119 1.10 0.91 -3.69
C GLN A 119 2.53 0.69 -3.18
N HIS A 120 2.82 1.22 -1.99
CA HIS A 120 4.05 0.92 -1.27
C HIS A 120 4.20 -0.59 -1.05
N PHE A 121 3.11 -1.27 -0.67
CA PHE A 121 3.15 -2.70 -0.44
C PHE A 121 3.54 -3.52 -1.67
N PHE A 122 2.88 -3.32 -2.82
CA PHE A 122 3.22 -4.14 -4.00
C PHE A 122 4.61 -3.79 -4.53
N VAL A 123 4.98 -2.50 -4.64
CA VAL A 123 6.31 -2.09 -5.12
C VAL A 123 7.38 -2.60 -4.17
N GLY A 124 7.22 -2.37 -2.87
CA GLY A 124 8.16 -2.81 -1.85
C GLY A 124 8.27 -4.33 -1.78
N SER A 125 7.17 -5.07 -1.94
CA SER A 125 7.22 -6.54 -1.99
C SER A 125 7.90 -7.07 -3.27
N ILE A 126 7.87 -6.37 -4.39
CA ILE A 126 8.54 -6.84 -5.61
C ILE A 126 10.04 -6.57 -5.54
N PHE A 127 10.42 -5.37 -5.10
CA PHE A 127 11.81 -4.90 -5.13
C PHE A 127 12.59 -5.17 -3.84
N GLY A 128 11.91 -5.34 -2.71
CA GLY A 128 12.54 -5.54 -1.40
C GLY A 128 13.03 -6.97 -1.14
N TRP A 129 12.39 -7.98 -1.72
CA TRP A 129 12.84 -9.36 -1.54
C TRP A 129 14.05 -9.67 -2.41
N VAL A 130 15.20 -9.88 -1.76
CA VAL A 130 16.47 -10.16 -2.43
C VAL A 130 17.13 -11.41 -1.88
N ASN A 131 17.92 -12.07 -2.72
CA ASN A 131 18.73 -13.22 -2.33
C ASN A 131 19.89 -12.74 -1.44
N LYS A 132 20.15 -13.45 -0.33
CA LYS A 132 21.18 -13.09 0.66
C LYS A 132 22.61 -13.09 0.07
N GLU A 133 22.90 -14.01 -0.84
CA GLU A 133 24.25 -14.21 -1.40
C GLU A 133 24.49 -13.34 -2.64
N THR A 134 23.54 -13.36 -3.57
CA THR A 134 23.70 -12.69 -4.87
C THR A 134 23.14 -11.26 -4.88
N GLY A 135 22.33 -10.88 -3.90
CA GLY A 135 21.67 -9.57 -3.82
C GLY A 135 20.62 -9.33 -4.91
N LEU A 136 20.32 -10.34 -5.74
CA LEU A 136 19.35 -10.28 -6.83
C LEU A 136 17.91 -10.38 -6.33
N ARG A 137 16.96 -9.79 -7.06
CA ARG A 137 15.53 -9.80 -6.71
C ARG A 137 14.94 -11.21 -6.82
N ARG A 138 14.10 -11.56 -5.84
CA ARG A 138 13.30 -12.80 -5.84
C ARG A 138 12.27 -12.81 -6.96
N PHE A 139 11.56 -11.71 -7.12
CA PHE A 139 10.48 -11.59 -8.10
C PHE A 139 11.01 -10.86 -9.34
N ARG A 140 10.93 -11.53 -10.49
CA ARG A 140 11.25 -10.93 -11.80
C ARG A 140 10.03 -10.31 -12.46
N GLU A 141 8.86 -10.90 -12.22
CA GLU A 141 7.60 -10.50 -12.80
C GLU A 141 6.53 -10.41 -11.69
N ALA A 142 5.58 -9.49 -11.87
CA ALA A 142 4.46 -9.32 -10.96
C ALA A 142 3.19 -9.03 -11.75
N LEU A 143 2.11 -9.71 -11.38
CA LEU A 143 0.80 -9.52 -11.98
C LEU A 143 -0.11 -8.82 -10.97
N VAL A 144 -0.60 -7.62 -11.31
CA VAL A 144 -1.41 -6.80 -10.40
C VAL A 144 -2.78 -6.50 -11.03
N PHE A 145 -3.83 -7.11 -10.47
CA PHE A 145 -5.20 -6.82 -10.86
C PHE A 145 -5.75 -5.66 -10.03
N LEU A 146 -6.18 -4.58 -10.70
CA LEU A 146 -6.83 -3.42 -10.07
C LEU A 146 -8.04 -3.01 -10.91
N GLY A 147 -9.08 -2.51 -10.23
CA GLY A 147 -10.25 -1.92 -10.88
C GLY A 147 -9.93 -0.66 -11.70
N ARG A 148 -10.88 -0.25 -12.54
CA ARG A 148 -10.79 1.00 -13.32
C ARG A 148 -10.79 2.21 -12.37
N LYS A 149 -10.19 3.32 -12.83
CA LYS A 149 -10.04 4.61 -12.11
C LYS A 149 -9.12 4.60 -10.86
N ASN A 150 -8.41 3.52 -10.55
CA ASN A 150 -7.45 3.45 -9.43
C ASN A 150 -6.05 4.02 -9.75
N GLY A 151 -5.93 5.04 -10.61
CA GLY A 151 -4.63 5.66 -10.90
C GLY A 151 -3.59 4.79 -11.62
N LYS A 152 -3.98 3.60 -12.12
CA LYS A 152 -3.11 2.65 -12.86
C LYS A 152 -2.25 3.32 -13.94
N LEU A 153 -2.80 4.29 -14.68
CA LEU A 153 -2.13 4.97 -15.79
C LEU A 153 -0.93 5.83 -15.40
N VAL A 154 -0.76 6.16 -14.11
CA VAL A 154 0.31 7.05 -13.65
C VAL A 154 1.45 6.29 -12.94
N SER A 155 1.24 5.01 -12.61
CA SER A 155 2.30 4.14 -12.11
C SER A 155 3.11 3.63 -13.30
N PRO A 156 4.44 3.82 -13.34
CA PRO A 156 5.28 3.39 -14.46
C PRO A 156 5.56 1.87 -14.48
N PHE A 157 4.72 1.07 -13.82
CA PHE A 157 4.84 -0.38 -13.66
C PHE A 157 3.56 -1.08 -14.07
#